data_AF-A0A7M1S313-F1
#
_entry.id   AF-A0A7M1S313-F1
#
_cell.length_a   1.000
_cell.length_b   1.000
_cell.length_c   1.000
_cell.angle_alpha   90.00
_cell.angle_beta   90.00
_cell.angle_gamma   90.00
#
_symmetry.space_group_name_H-M   'P 1'
#
loop_
_entity.id
_entity.type
_entity.pdbx_description
1 polymer ?
#
loop_
_entity_poly.entity_id
_entity_poly.type
_entity_poly.pdbx_seq_one_letter_code
_entity_poly.pdbx_strand_id
1 'polypeptide(L)'
;MKLWLSSSLLTLLLSGCISQQPIYRPVPVKLKPEPEPAPVVIQAKPKKTHQFKEVQDNNFSPEYMYPKVPKNQPKTQKEESVSTVSASMSREDCIAMIGQQKFDKYTQMLGGESAAVKRCILLKSMK
;
A
#
# COMPACT_ATOMS: atom_id res chain seq x y z
N MET A 1 -20.69 -4.71 -55.17
CA MET A 1 -19.81 -5.91 -55.20
C MET A 1 -18.50 -5.65 -54.44
N LYS A 2 -18.54 -5.27 -53.15
CA LYS A 2 -17.35 -4.88 -52.36
C LYS A 2 -17.30 -5.50 -50.94
N LEU A 3 -18.13 -6.52 -50.69
CA LEU A 3 -18.26 -7.16 -49.36
C LEU A 3 -17.76 -8.61 -49.32
N TRP A 4 -17.33 -9.18 -50.44
CA TRP A 4 -16.84 -10.58 -50.49
C TRP A 4 -15.32 -10.73 -50.36
N LEU A 5 -14.54 -9.68 -50.59
CA LEU A 5 -13.07 -9.75 -50.42
C LEU A 5 -12.60 -9.65 -48.96
N SER A 6 -13.43 -9.14 -48.05
CA SER A 6 -13.03 -8.96 -46.64
C SER A 6 -13.14 -10.23 -45.80
N SER A 7 -13.92 -11.23 -46.22
CA SER A 7 -14.13 -12.45 -45.44
C SER A 7 -12.99 -13.47 -45.57
N SER A 8 -12.31 -13.54 -46.72
CA SER A 8 -11.21 -14.51 -46.93
C SER A 8 -9.89 -14.11 -46.28
N LEU A 9 -9.69 -12.82 -45.98
CA LEU A 9 -8.44 -12.34 -45.36
C LEU A 9 -8.39 -12.65 -43.85
N LEU A 10 -9.56 -12.76 -43.20
CA LEU A 10 -9.65 -13.01 -41.76
C LEU A 10 -9.35 -14.47 -41.39
N THR A 11 -9.62 -15.42 -42.28
CA THR A 11 -9.36 -16.85 -42.05
C THR A 11 -7.89 -17.26 -42.20
N LEU A 12 -7.08 -16.46 -42.91
CA LEU A 12 -5.63 -16.74 -43.07
C LEU A 12 -4.80 -16.37 -41.83
N LEU A 13 -5.34 -15.55 -40.92
CA LEU A 13 -4.61 -15.04 -39.76
C LEU A 13 -4.68 -15.97 -38.52
N LEU A 14 -5.49 -17.04 -38.56
CA LEU A 14 -5.70 -17.94 -37.41
C LEU A 14 -4.97 -19.29 -37.49
N SER A 15 -4.27 -19.61 -38.58
CA SER A 15 -3.64 -20.94 -38.78
C SER A 15 -2.17 -21.06 -38.31
N GLY A 16 -1.63 -20.08 -37.58
CA GLY A 16 -0.19 -19.95 -37.33
C GLY A 16 0.36 -20.36 -35.96
N CYS A 17 -0.42 -20.78 -34.97
CA CYS A 17 0.10 -21.08 -33.63
C CYS A 17 0.35 -22.58 -33.41
N ILE A 18 1.40 -23.13 -34.02
CA ILE A 18 1.95 -24.43 -33.62
C ILE A 18 3.02 -24.18 -32.55
N SER A 19 2.67 -24.43 -31.28
CA SER A 19 3.60 -24.37 -30.15
C SER A 19 4.35 -25.69 -30.08
N GLN A 20 5.47 -25.78 -30.82
CA GLN A 20 6.36 -26.92 -30.71
C GLN A 20 7.28 -26.69 -29.51
N GLN A 21 6.92 -27.29 -28.37
CA GLN A 21 7.75 -27.17 -27.18
C GLN A 21 9.00 -28.05 -27.29
N PRO A 22 10.19 -27.54 -26.96
CA PRO A 22 11.41 -28.33 -26.98
C PRO A 22 11.35 -29.43 -25.92
N ILE A 23 11.60 -30.68 -26.33
CA ILE A 23 11.70 -31.81 -25.40
C ILE A 23 13.03 -31.73 -24.67
N TYR A 24 12.99 -31.37 -23.39
CA TYR A 24 14.17 -31.33 -22.52
C TYR A 24 14.60 -32.75 -22.14
N ARG A 25 15.86 -33.09 -22.38
CA ARG A 25 16.51 -34.28 -21.81
C ARG A 25 17.52 -33.81 -20.75
N PRO A 26 17.31 -34.11 -19.47
CA PRO A 26 18.31 -33.79 -18.46
C PRO A 26 19.59 -34.59 -18.73
N VAL A 27 20.70 -33.88 -18.93
CA VAL A 27 22.04 -34.49 -18.91
C VAL A 27 22.43 -34.65 -17.44
N PRO A 28 22.85 -35.85 -17.00
CA PRO A 28 23.32 -36.02 -15.63
C PRO A 28 24.62 -35.23 -15.44
N VAL A 29 24.53 -34.12 -14.71
CA VAL A 29 25.70 -33.35 -14.27
C VAL A 29 26.33 -34.12 -13.10
N LYS A 30 27.55 -34.64 -13.29
CA LYS A 30 28.36 -35.10 -12.17
C LYS A 30 28.79 -33.89 -11.36
N LEU A 31 28.11 -33.68 -10.24
CA LEU A 31 28.52 -32.72 -9.21
C LEU A 31 29.89 -33.15 -8.67
N LYS A 32 30.91 -32.34 -8.95
CA LYS A 32 32.22 -32.47 -8.33
C LYS A 32 32.05 -32.14 -6.84
N PRO A 33 32.60 -32.95 -5.90
CA PRO A 33 32.52 -32.63 -4.48
C PRO A 33 33.19 -31.27 -4.23
N GLU A 34 32.43 -30.36 -3.63
CA GLU A 34 32.92 -29.07 -3.17
C GLU A 34 33.88 -29.30 -2.00
N PRO A 35 35.09 -28.71 -2.01
CA PRO A 35 36.04 -28.88 -0.93
C PRO A 35 35.50 -28.22 0.35
N GLU A 36 35.45 -28.99 1.44
CA GLU A 36 35.00 -28.48 2.74
C GLU A 36 35.90 -27.31 3.20
N PRO A 37 35.31 -26.17 3.60
CA PRO A 37 36.08 -25.03 4.06
C PRO A 37 36.75 -25.34 5.42
N ALA A 38 38.01 -24.94 5.55
CA ALA A 38 38.77 -25.07 6.78
C ALA A 38 38.07 -24.37 7.96
N PRO A 39 38.16 -24.91 9.20
CA PRO A 39 37.46 -24.36 10.35
C PRO A 39 37.98 -22.95 10.68
N VAL A 40 37.07 -21.98 10.60
CA VAL A 40 37.34 -20.59 11.01
C VAL A 40 37.40 -20.53 12.53
N VAL A 41 38.57 -20.25 13.10
CA VAL A 41 38.74 -20.03 14.54
C VAL A 41 38.21 -18.64 14.88
N ILE A 42 36.96 -18.57 15.33
CA ILE A 42 36.34 -17.33 15.79
C ILE A 42 36.86 -17.03 17.20
N GLN A 43 37.73 -16.02 17.33
CA GLN A 43 38.17 -15.55 18.65
C GLN A 43 36.98 -14.94 19.40
N ALA A 44 36.72 -15.41 20.62
CA ALA A 44 35.59 -14.95 21.42
C ALA A 44 35.77 -13.48 21.83
N LYS A 45 34.79 -12.63 21.50
CA LYS A 45 34.84 -11.20 21.85
C LYS A 45 34.81 -11.03 23.38
N PRO A 46 35.66 -10.16 23.96
CA PRO A 46 35.67 -9.92 25.40
C PRO A 46 34.33 -9.36 25.87
N LYS A 47 33.72 -10.03 26.86
CA LYS A 47 32.46 -9.59 27.48
C LYS A 47 32.76 -8.43 28.43
N LYS A 48 32.31 -7.23 28.09
CA LYS A 48 32.40 -6.09 29.00
C LYS A 48 31.35 -6.24 30.12
N THR A 49 31.79 -6.31 31.36
CA THR A 49 30.94 -6.31 32.57
C THR A 49 30.66 -4.87 33.00
N HIS A 50 29.83 -4.15 32.24
CA HIS A 50 29.32 -2.87 32.70
C HIS A 50 28.05 -3.09 33.52
N GLN A 51 28.07 -2.69 34.79
CA GLN A 51 26.86 -2.66 35.60
C GLN A 51 25.95 -1.55 35.07
N PHE A 52 24.66 -1.87 34.92
CA PHE A 52 23.66 -0.88 34.55
C PHE A 52 23.57 0.16 35.66
N LYS A 53 23.74 1.43 35.30
CA LYS A 53 23.44 2.55 36.20
C LYS A 53 21.95 2.81 36.13
N GLU A 54 21.32 2.96 37.29
CA GLU A 54 19.94 3.41 37.38
C GLU A 54 19.84 4.85 36.89
N VAL A 55 18.97 5.07 35.91
CA VAL A 55 18.69 6.41 35.36
C VAL A 55 17.47 6.94 36.10
N GLN A 56 17.64 7.99 36.90
CA GLN A 56 16.51 8.68 37.51
C GLN A 56 15.85 9.60 36.48
N ASP A 57 14.63 9.25 36.09
CA ASP A 57 13.80 10.12 35.25
C ASP A 57 12.91 11.01 36.13
N ASN A 58 13.38 12.21 36.40
CA ASN A 58 12.65 13.22 37.15
C ASN A 58 11.78 14.12 36.23
N ASN A 59 11.57 13.74 34.97
CA ASN A 59 10.79 14.52 34.00
C ASN A 59 9.28 14.22 34.05
N PHE A 60 8.81 13.51 35.07
CA PHE A 60 7.38 13.26 35.25
C PHE A 60 6.71 14.43 35.98
N SER A 61 5.81 15.14 35.30
CA SER A 61 4.92 16.13 35.90
C SER A 61 3.46 15.71 35.72
N PRO A 62 2.72 15.42 36.81
CA PRO A 62 1.32 15.02 36.73
C PRO A 62 0.42 16.16 36.26
N GLU A 63 0.73 17.41 36.57
CA GLU A 63 0.03 18.59 36.03
C GLU A 63 0.18 18.70 34.50
N TYR A 64 1.34 18.34 33.95
CA TYR A 64 1.55 18.31 32.49
C TYR A 64 0.81 17.14 31.83
N MET A 65 0.85 15.95 32.45
CA MET A 65 0.15 14.77 31.91
C MET A 65 -1.37 14.83 32.07
N TYR A 66 -1.85 15.45 33.15
CA TYR A 66 -3.26 15.51 33.51
C TYR A 66 -3.65 16.94 33.91
N PRO A 67 -3.68 17.88 32.94
CA PRO A 67 -4.09 19.24 33.22
C PRO A 67 -5.53 19.26 33.73
N LYS A 68 -5.73 19.81 34.94
CA LYS A 68 -7.05 19.97 35.54
C LYS A 68 -7.79 21.09 34.80
N VAL A 69 -8.68 20.71 33.89
CA VAL A 69 -9.60 21.68 33.28
C VAL A 69 -10.66 22.10 34.32
N PRO A 70 -10.98 23.41 34.44
CA PRO A 70 -12.09 23.84 35.28
C PRO A 70 -13.38 23.20 34.75
N LYS A 71 -14.21 22.71 35.67
CA LYS A 71 -15.50 22.08 35.39
C LYS A 71 -16.50 23.15 34.95
N ASN A 72 -16.26 23.75 33.79
CA ASN A 72 -17.24 24.60 33.13
C ASN A 72 -18.45 23.71 32.81
N GLN A 73 -19.61 24.24 33.20
CA GLN A 73 -20.99 23.78 33.03
C GLN A 73 -21.20 22.79 31.88
N PRO A 74 -22.14 21.83 32.01
CA PRO A 74 -22.34 20.77 31.02
C PRO A 74 -22.31 21.39 29.64
N LYS A 75 -21.23 21.10 28.91
CA LYS A 75 -21.27 21.21 27.47
C LYS A 75 -22.41 20.28 27.13
N THR A 76 -23.58 20.84 26.80
CA THR A 76 -24.54 20.17 25.93
C THR A 76 -23.65 19.47 24.94
N GLN A 77 -23.71 18.14 24.91
CA GLN A 77 -23.09 17.38 23.85
C GLN A 77 -23.73 17.96 22.59
N LYS A 78 -23.10 18.98 22.01
CA LYS A 78 -22.82 18.94 20.60
C LYS A 78 -22.09 17.61 20.48
N GLU A 79 -22.87 16.55 20.30
CA GLU A 79 -22.64 15.72 19.14
C GLU A 79 -22.14 16.71 18.10
N GLU A 80 -20.84 16.68 17.85
CA GLU A 80 -20.38 17.02 16.53
C GLU A 80 -21.19 16.07 15.67
N SER A 81 -22.39 16.53 15.27
CA SER A 81 -23.04 16.10 14.07
C SER A 81 -21.89 16.19 13.09
N VAL A 82 -21.29 15.03 12.79
CA VAL A 82 -20.39 14.86 11.67
C VAL A 82 -21.11 15.61 10.60
N SER A 83 -20.61 16.82 10.31
CA SER A 83 -21.33 17.72 9.45
C SER A 83 -21.40 16.92 8.18
N THR A 84 -22.59 16.42 7.89
CA THR A 84 -22.95 15.86 6.61
C THR A 84 -22.90 17.11 5.74
N VAL A 85 -21.67 17.54 5.44
CA VAL A 85 -21.40 18.47 4.38
C VAL A 85 -21.77 17.63 3.18
N SER A 86 -23.06 17.71 2.85
CA SER A 86 -23.64 17.34 1.58
C SER A 86 -23.11 18.31 0.53
N ALA A 87 -21.79 18.51 0.48
CA ALA A 87 -21.10 18.88 -0.73
C ALA A 87 -21.22 17.64 -1.62
N SER A 88 -22.36 17.51 -2.27
CA SER A 88 -22.60 16.50 -3.27
C SER A 88 -21.68 16.80 -4.45
N MET A 89 -20.43 16.34 -4.38
CA MET A 89 -19.58 16.26 -5.55
C MET A 89 -19.99 15.02 -6.34
N SER A 90 -20.18 15.21 -7.63
CA SER A 90 -20.37 14.09 -8.56
C SER A 90 -19.05 13.32 -8.72
N ARG A 91 -19.15 12.08 -9.19
CA ARG A 91 -17.99 11.24 -9.50
C ARG A 91 -17.13 11.92 -10.57
N GLU A 92 -17.77 12.49 -11.58
CA GLU A 92 -17.17 13.14 -12.73
C GLU A 92 -16.36 14.36 -12.31
N ASP A 93 -16.89 15.17 -11.38
CA ASP A 93 -16.18 16.33 -10.83
C ASP A 93 -14.95 15.93 -10.02
N CYS A 94 -15.04 14.83 -9.26
CA CYS A 94 -13.90 14.28 -8.53
C CYS A 94 -12.82 13.79 -9.51
N ILE A 95 -13.19 13.05 -10.55
CA ILE A 95 -12.26 12.58 -11.59
C ILE A 95 -11.63 13.75 -12.35
N ALA A 96 -12.38 14.80 -12.68
CA ALA A 96 -11.84 15.99 -13.31
C ALA A 96 -10.79 16.70 -12.43
N MET A 97 -10.95 16.64 -11.10
CA MET A 97 -10.06 17.32 -10.16
C MET A 97 -8.76 16.57 -9.87
N ILE A 98 -8.81 15.24 -9.73
CA ILE A 98 -7.65 14.42 -9.34
C ILE A 98 -7.14 13.48 -10.46
N GLY A 99 -7.92 13.30 -11.51
CA GLY A 99 -7.67 12.35 -12.60
C GLY A 99 -8.20 10.94 -12.30
N GLN A 100 -8.51 10.20 -13.37
CA GLN A 100 -9.08 8.84 -13.30
C GLN A 100 -8.17 7.87 -12.53
N GLN A 101 -6.87 7.91 -12.79
CA GLN A 101 -5.90 7.03 -12.13
C GLN A 101 -5.86 7.23 -10.60
N LYS A 102 -5.98 8.46 -10.11
CA LYS A 102 -6.01 8.74 -8.66
C LYS A 102 -7.35 8.38 -8.05
N PHE A 103 -8.44 8.62 -8.79
CA PHE A 103 -9.77 8.20 -8.37
C PHE A 103 -9.83 6.68 -8.16
N ASP A 104 -9.35 5.91 -9.12
CA ASP A 104 -9.34 4.44 -9.05
C ASP A 104 -8.48 3.95 -7.88
N LYS A 105 -7.33 4.59 -7.64
CA LYS A 105 -6.49 4.29 -6.48
C LYS A 105 -7.21 4.54 -5.15
N TYR A 106 -7.94 5.64 -5.03
CA TYR A 106 -8.72 5.93 -3.82
C TYR A 106 -9.90 4.99 -3.65
N THR A 107 -10.55 4.60 -4.74
CA THR A 107 -11.62 3.59 -4.72
C THR A 107 -11.10 2.25 -4.21
N GLN A 108 -9.91 1.81 -4.66
CA GLN A 108 -9.28 0.57 -4.18
C GLN A 108 -8.84 0.66 -2.71
N MET A 109 -8.25 1.78 -2.28
CA MET A 109 -7.75 1.92 -0.90
C MET A 109 -8.86 2.14 0.12
N LEU A 110 -9.93 2.83 -0.26
CA LEU A 110 -11.00 3.26 0.67
C LEU A 110 -12.26 2.38 0.56
N GLY A 111 -12.23 1.35 -0.28
CA GLY A 111 -13.30 0.36 -0.37
C GLY A 111 -14.57 0.86 -1.08
N GLY A 112 -14.43 1.71 -2.09
CA GLY A 112 -15.56 2.09 -2.96
C GLY A 112 -15.54 3.53 -3.47
N GLU A 113 -16.36 3.78 -4.49
CA GLU A 113 -16.46 5.07 -5.17
C GLU A 113 -16.95 6.19 -4.23
N SER A 114 -17.88 5.87 -3.33
CA SER A 114 -18.42 6.83 -2.36
C SER A 114 -17.36 7.36 -1.39
N ALA A 115 -16.37 6.52 -1.03
CA ALA A 115 -15.27 6.91 -0.16
C ALA A 115 -14.21 7.74 -0.91
N ALA A 116 -13.96 7.43 -2.18
CA ALA A 116 -13.11 8.24 -3.06
C ALA A 116 -13.69 9.66 -3.26
N VAL A 117 -15.02 9.77 -3.46
CA VAL A 117 -15.71 11.07 -3.56
C VAL A 117 -15.59 11.86 -2.26
N LYS A 118 -15.76 11.23 -1.09
CA LYS A 118 -15.52 11.89 0.22
C LYS A 118 -14.10 12.42 0.35
N ARG A 119 -13.10 11.68 -0.10
CA ARG A 119 -11.70 12.14 -0.13
C ARG A 119 -11.51 13.32 -1.05
N CYS A 120 -12.16 13.32 -2.22
CA CYS A 120 -12.15 14.48 -3.13
C CYS A 120 -12.76 15.73 -2.49
N ILE A 121 -13.88 15.61 -1.79
CA ILE A 121 -14.52 16.74 -1.09
C ILE A 121 -13.55 17.35 -0.06
N LEU A 122 -12.86 16.51 0.71
CA LEU A 122 -11.82 16.96 1.64
C LEU A 122 -10.67 17.66 0.91
N LEU A 123 -10.14 17.07 -0.16
CA LEU A 123 -9.07 17.68 -0.95
C LEU A 123 -9.47 19.03 -1.56
N LYS A 124 -10.74 19.18 -1.96
CA LYS A 124 -11.29 20.43 -2.48
C LYS A 124 -11.37 21.51 -1.40
N SER A 125 -11.65 21.13 -0.15
CA SER A 125 -11.70 22.06 0.99
C SER A 125 -10.33 22.51 1.50
N MET A 126 -9.26 21.79 1.15
CA MET A 126 -7.88 22.05 1.59
C MET A 126 -7.03 22.83 0.57
N LYS A 127 -7.57 23.10 -0.61
CA LYS A 127 -6.87 23.70 -1.74
C LYS A 127 -7.29 25.15 -1.91
#